data_AF-A0A7K4G2M4-F1
#
_entry.id   AF-A0A7K4G2M4-F1
#
_cell.length_a   1.000
_cell.length_b   1.000
_cell.length_c   1.000
_cell.angle_alpha   90.00
_cell.angle_beta   90.00
_cell.angle_gamma   90.00
#
_symmetry.space_group_name_H-M   'P 1'
#
loop_
_entity.id
_entity.type
_entity.pdbx_description
1 polymer ?
#
loop_
_entity_poly.entity_id
_entity_poly.type
_entity_poly.pdbx_seq_one_letter_code
_entity_poly.pdbx_strand_id
1 'polypeptide(L)'
;MAKSYVDNETPSDVQASVLQVLEKSRQSGGRIRKGINEATKAIERGEAKLVIVAGDVDPEEIVMHLPVLCKEKGIAYCFVNTKDELGKAGGLGVGTSAIAINSGGAADEELKKVIEKLGGKVTESKTVEKKPAAKKKKE
;
A
#
# COMPACT_ATOMS: atom_id res chain seq x y z
N MET A 1 11.04 19.75 -7.87
CA MET A 1 11.52 18.82 -8.92
C MET A 1 10.70 17.55 -8.78
N ALA A 2 9.80 17.28 -9.71
CA ALA A 2 9.01 16.05 -9.68
C ALA A 2 9.95 14.87 -9.95
N LYS A 3 10.00 13.90 -9.04
CA LYS A 3 10.85 12.72 -9.20
C LYS A 3 10.27 11.83 -10.30
N SER A 4 11.15 11.18 -11.06
CA SER A 4 10.83 10.53 -12.35
C SER A 4 9.83 9.36 -12.27
N TYR A 5 9.43 8.92 -11.08
CA TYR A 5 8.52 7.78 -10.85
C TYR A 5 7.10 8.19 -10.44
N VAL A 6 6.83 9.48 -10.26
CA VAL A 6 5.48 9.99 -9.92
C VAL A 6 4.70 10.20 -11.21
N ASP A 7 4.35 9.12 -11.90
CA ASP A 7 3.60 9.16 -13.17
C ASP A 7 2.16 9.68 -13.00
N ASN A 8 1.66 9.77 -11.77
CA ASN A 8 0.29 10.21 -11.49
C ASN A 8 0.29 11.00 -10.17
N GLU A 9 0.43 12.32 -10.25
CA GLU A 9 0.22 13.20 -9.10
C GLU A 9 -1.20 12.96 -8.57
N THR A 10 -1.29 12.24 -7.45
CA THR A 10 -2.57 12.01 -6.79
C THR A 10 -3.04 13.37 -6.28
N PRO A 11 -4.23 13.87 -6.67
CA PRO A 11 -4.71 15.18 -6.21
C PRO A 11 -4.72 15.22 -4.69
N SER A 12 -4.41 16.38 -4.10
CA SER A 12 -4.32 16.57 -2.64
C SER A 12 -5.57 16.08 -1.90
N ASP A 13 -6.76 16.24 -2.50
CA ASP A 13 -8.04 15.77 -1.96
C ASP A 13 -8.09 14.24 -1.81
N VAL A 14 -7.54 13.51 -2.77
CA VAL A 14 -7.48 12.04 -2.76
C VAL A 14 -6.39 11.56 -1.81
N GLN A 15 -5.25 12.27 -1.72
CA GLN A 15 -4.19 11.94 -0.76
C GLN A 15 -4.68 12.00 0.68
N ALA A 16 -5.41 13.07 1.05
CA ALA A 16 -6.00 13.19 2.38
C ALA A 16 -6.97 12.04 2.69
N SER A 17 -7.82 11.70 1.72
CA SER A 17 -8.76 10.58 1.84
C SER A 17 -8.04 9.24 2.03
N VAL A 18 -6.94 9.00 1.31
CA VAL A 18 -6.10 7.80 1.45
C VAL A 18 -5.51 7.69 2.86
N LEU A 19 -4.95 8.79 3.38
CA LEU A 19 -4.36 8.82 4.72
C LEU A 19 -5.41 8.54 5.81
N GLN A 20 -6.61 9.13 5.68
CA GLN A 20 -7.72 8.84 6.59
C GLN A 20 -8.15 7.37 6.54
N VAL A 21 -8.26 6.78 5.34
CA VAL A 21 -8.58 5.36 5.19
C VAL A 21 -7.48 4.49 5.81
N LEU A 22 -6.21 4.86 5.68
CA LEU A 22 -5.10 4.15 6.31
C LEU A 22 -5.21 4.16 7.85
N GLU A 23 -5.49 5.33 8.44
CA GLU A 23 -5.69 5.48 9.88
C GLU A 23 -6.88 4.66 10.39
N LYS A 24 -8.02 4.75 9.69
CA LYS A 24 -9.21 3.96 10.01
C LYS A 24 -8.96 2.46 9.86
N SER A 25 -8.33 2.04 8.77
CA SER A 25 -7.98 0.63 8.54
C SER A 25 -7.11 0.09 9.67
N ARG A 26 -6.22 0.91 10.25
CA ARG A 26 -5.42 0.52 11.41
C ARG A 26 -6.29 0.35 12.66
N GLN A 27 -7.17 1.31 12.95
CA GLN A 27 -8.01 1.32 14.15
C GLN A 27 -9.10 0.24 14.10
N SER A 28 -9.64 -0.04 12.93
CA SER A 28 -10.72 -1.01 12.69
C SER A 28 -10.25 -2.47 12.59
N GLY A 29 -9.04 -2.79 13.04
CA GLY A 29 -8.50 -4.15 13.01
C GLY A 29 -8.12 -4.66 11.61
N GLY A 30 -7.94 -3.75 10.65
CA GLY A 30 -7.45 -4.06 9.32
C GLY A 30 -6.00 -4.58 9.34
N ARG A 31 -5.61 -5.24 8.26
CA ARG A 31 -4.23 -5.74 8.08
C ARG A 31 -3.46 -4.78 7.20
N ILE A 32 -2.46 -4.15 7.79
CA ILE A 32 -1.58 -3.18 7.12
C ILE A 32 -0.14 -3.68 7.25
N ARG A 33 0.60 -3.56 6.16
CA ARG A 33 2.02 -3.91 6.01
C ARG A 33 2.82 -2.64 5.91
N LYS A 34 3.83 -2.47 6.76
CA LYS A 34 4.50 -1.19 6.94
C LYS A 34 5.96 -1.30 6.52
N GLY A 35 6.40 -0.33 5.73
CA GLY A 35 7.72 -0.34 5.14
C GLY A 35 7.79 -1.18 3.86
N ILE A 36 8.87 -0.94 3.13
CA ILE A 36 9.01 -1.45 1.77
C ILE A 36 9.11 -2.97 1.68
N ASN A 37 9.85 -3.61 2.57
CA ASN A 37 10.04 -5.05 2.55
C ASN A 37 8.72 -5.80 2.78
N GLU A 38 7.87 -5.27 3.66
CA GLU A 38 6.55 -5.86 3.90
C GLU A 38 5.56 -5.55 2.77
N ALA A 39 5.58 -4.31 2.25
CA ALA A 39 4.75 -3.92 1.11
C ALA A 39 5.07 -4.78 -0.12
N THR A 40 6.35 -4.97 -0.44
CA THR A 40 6.81 -5.82 -1.56
C THR A 40 6.31 -7.24 -1.40
N LYS A 41 6.48 -7.85 -0.21
CA LYS A 41 5.97 -9.20 0.07
C LYS A 41 4.45 -9.31 -0.09
N ALA A 42 3.70 -8.28 0.32
CA ALA A 42 2.24 -8.26 0.21
C ALA A 42 1.78 -8.17 -1.25
N ILE A 43 2.49 -7.38 -2.06
CA ILE A 43 2.30 -7.26 -3.50
C ILE A 43 2.62 -8.61 -4.16
N GLU A 44 3.80 -9.18 -3.90
CA GLU A 44 4.23 -10.48 -4.43
C GLU A 44 3.24 -11.61 -4.13
N ARG A 45 2.64 -11.60 -2.94
CA ARG A 45 1.62 -12.60 -2.55
C ARG A 45 0.21 -12.31 -3.06
N GLY A 46 -0.03 -11.13 -3.66
CA GLY A 46 -1.36 -10.71 -4.10
C GLY A 46 -2.33 -10.44 -2.94
N GLU A 47 -1.80 -10.17 -1.74
CA GLU A 47 -2.61 -9.89 -0.54
C GLU A 47 -2.91 -8.39 -0.39
N ALA A 48 -2.18 -7.53 -1.11
CA ALA A 48 -2.35 -6.08 -1.04
C ALA A 48 -3.51 -5.61 -1.92
N LYS A 49 -4.40 -4.78 -1.36
CA LYS A 49 -5.49 -4.10 -2.07
C LYS A 49 -5.08 -2.71 -2.56
N LEU A 50 -4.33 -1.98 -1.73
CA LEU A 50 -3.84 -0.64 -2.02
C LEU A 50 -2.40 -0.49 -1.51
N VAL A 51 -1.54 0.12 -2.30
CA VAL A 51 -0.15 0.44 -1.93
C VAL A 51 0.06 1.94 -1.96
N ILE A 52 0.58 2.50 -0.88
CA ILE A 52 0.82 3.92 -0.70
C ILE A 52 2.33 4.12 -0.65
N VAL A 53 2.86 4.99 -1.51
CA VAL A 53 4.29 5.26 -1.64
C VAL A 53 4.58 6.72 -1.35
N ALA A 54 5.63 7.00 -0.56
CA ALA A 54 6.03 8.37 -0.27
C ALA A 54 6.86 8.98 -1.42
N GLY A 55 6.65 10.27 -1.69
CA GLY A 55 7.34 11.03 -2.74
C GLY A 55 8.71 11.58 -2.32
N ASP A 56 8.97 11.75 -1.02
CA ASP A 56 10.22 12.30 -0.48
C ASP A 56 11.26 11.22 -0.08
N VAL A 57 11.14 10.01 -0.65
CA VAL A 57 12.09 8.92 -0.37
C VAL A 57 13.43 9.19 -1.03
N ASP A 58 14.50 9.04 -0.26
CA ASP A 58 15.90 9.19 -0.68
C ASP A 58 16.69 8.03 -0.08
N PRO A 59 17.40 7.21 -0.88
CA PRO A 59 17.46 7.21 -2.35
C PRO A 59 16.16 6.71 -3.03
N GLU A 60 15.89 7.17 -4.25
CA GLU A 60 14.64 6.88 -4.98
C GLU A 60 14.56 5.45 -5.52
N GLU A 61 15.72 4.83 -5.77
CA GLU A 61 15.88 3.46 -6.23
C GLU A 61 15.17 2.45 -5.32
N ILE A 62 14.99 2.82 -4.05
CA ILE A 62 14.25 2.04 -3.07
C ILE A 62 12.80 1.87 -3.53
N VAL A 63 12.10 2.90 -4.01
CA VAL A 63 10.66 2.82 -4.30
C VAL A 63 10.31 2.60 -5.78
N MET A 64 11.27 2.74 -6.68
CA MET A 64 11.07 2.64 -8.13
C MET A 64 10.42 1.33 -8.60
N HIS A 65 10.64 0.22 -7.90
CA HIS A 65 10.09 -1.09 -8.29
C HIS A 65 8.62 -1.27 -7.87
N LEU A 66 8.11 -0.50 -6.90
CA LEU A 66 6.76 -0.70 -6.38
C LEU A 66 5.66 -0.43 -7.43
N PRO A 67 5.68 0.70 -8.18
CA PRO A 67 4.66 0.96 -9.19
C PRO A 67 4.63 -0.10 -10.29
N VAL A 68 5.79 -0.61 -10.69
CA VAL A 68 5.91 -1.66 -11.71
C VAL A 68 5.26 -2.96 -11.23
N LEU A 69 5.59 -3.41 -10.02
CA LEU A 69 5.00 -4.60 -9.43
C LEU A 69 3.48 -4.48 -9.22
N CYS A 70 3.01 -3.29 -8.81
CA CYS A 70 1.57 -3.03 -8.68
C CYS A 70 0.86 -3.10 -10.02
N LYS A 71 1.43 -2.55 -11.10
CA LYS A 71 0.87 -2.63 -12.46
C LYS A 71 0.80 -4.07 -12.95
N GLU A 72 1.86 -4.86 -12.78
CA GLU A 72 1.90 -6.26 -13.21
C GLU A 72 0.85 -7.13 -12.51
N LYS A 73 0.54 -6.83 -11.25
CA LYS A 73 -0.42 -7.59 -10.43
C LYS A 73 -1.83 -7.00 -10.40
N GLY A 74 -2.05 -5.87 -11.09
CA GLY A 74 -3.35 -5.17 -11.06
C GLY A 74 -3.72 -4.63 -9.68
N ILE A 75 -2.73 -4.27 -8.85
CA ILE A 75 -2.95 -3.71 -7.51
C ILE A 75 -2.96 -2.19 -7.61
N ALA A 76 -3.93 -1.54 -6.93
CA ALA A 76 -4.01 -0.09 -6.90
C ALA A 76 -2.84 0.51 -6.11
N TYR A 77 -2.30 1.62 -6.60
CA TYR A 77 -1.25 2.34 -5.90
C TYR A 77 -1.47 3.85 -5.98
N CYS A 78 -0.93 4.58 -5.00
CA CYS A 78 -0.95 6.03 -4.97
C CYS A 78 0.32 6.59 -4.33
N PHE A 79 0.56 7.89 -4.58
CA PHE A 79 1.68 8.62 -4.02
C PHE A 79 1.19 9.63 -2.98
N VAL A 80 1.96 9.79 -1.91
CA VAL A 80 1.77 10.83 -0.89
C VAL A 80 3.01 11.70 -0.80
N ASN A 81 2.84 12.95 -0.38
CA ASN A 81 3.91 13.95 -0.41
C ASN A 81 5.11 13.56 0.46
N THR A 82 4.87 13.17 1.72
CA THR A 82 5.94 12.92 2.69
C THR A 82 5.85 11.56 3.39
N LYS A 83 7.02 11.00 3.71
CA LYS A 83 7.20 9.76 4.48
C LYS A 83 6.75 9.93 5.92
N ASP A 84 6.83 11.15 6.46
CA ASP A 84 6.46 11.47 7.83
C ASP A 84 4.94 11.40 8.01
N GLU A 85 4.17 11.98 7.08
CA GLU A 85 2.71 11.85 7.05
C GLU A 85 2.28 10.39 6.88
N LEU A 86 2.94 9.66 5.99
CA LEU A 86 2.66 8.23 5.79
C LEU A 86 2.94 7.40 7.05
N GLY A 87 4.07 7.67 7.71
CA GLY A 87 4.46 7.04 8.97
C GLY A 87 3.44 7.32 10.07
N LYS A 88 3.04 8.58 10.25
CA LYS A 88 2.03 9.01 11.22
C LYS A 88 0.68 8.35 10.98
N ALA A 89 0.18 8.33 9.74
CA ALA A 89 -1.08 7.67 9.39
C ALA A 89 -1.01 6.14 9.58
N GLY A 90 0.17 5.55 9.30
CA GLY A 90 0.49 4.16 9.66
C GLY A 90 0.66 3.92 11.16
N GLY A 91 0.62 4.97 11.98
CA GLY A 91 0.90 5.06 13.41
C GLY A 91 2.26 4.50 13.81
N LEU A 92 3.27 4.85 13.01
CA LEU A 92 4.68 4.72 13.32
C LEU A 92 5.19 6.08 13.80
N GLY A 93 6.08 6.09 14.79
CA GLY A 93 6.76 7.31 15.24
C GLY A 93 7.90 7.75 14.31
N VAL A 94 8.03 7.12 13.14
CA VAL A 94 9.11 7.34 12.17
C VAL A 94 8.53 7.38 10.75
N GLY A 95 9.17 8.16 9.88
CA GLY A 95 8.81 8.23 8.47
C GLY A 95 8.93 6.89 7.77
N THR A 96 8.01 6.59 6.86
CA THR A 96 7.92 5.31 6.16
C THR A 96 7.86 5.50 4.65
N SER A 97 8.66 4.75 3.91
CA SER A 97 8.75 4.87 2.44
C SER A 97 7.54 4.31 1.70
N ALA A 98 6.95 3.23 2.21
CA ALA A 98 5.79 2.57 1.59
C ALA A 98 4.94 1.82 2.62
N ILE A 99 3.63 1.77 2.39
CA ILE A 99 2.67 1.03 3.21
C ILE A 99 1.69 0.31 2.27
N ALA A 100 1.41 -0.96 2.54
CA ALA A 100 0.38 -1.71 1.83
C ALA A 100 -0.80 -2.03 2.76
N ILE A 101 -2.02 -1.83 2.27
CA ILE A 101 -3.26 -2.20 2.96
C ILE A 101 -3.74 -3.53 2.37
N ASN A 102 -3.75 -4.57 3.19
CA ASN A 102 -4.22 -5.90 2.79
C ASN A 102 -5.72 -6.07 3.08
N SER A 103 -6.20 -5.50 4.18
CA SER A 103 -7.62 -5.51 4.55
C SER A 103 -7.98 -4.23 5.27
N GLY A 104 -9.06 -3.57 4.85
CA GLY A 104 -9.55 -2.33 5.48
C GLY A 104 -10.35 -2.57 6.76
N GLY A 105 -10.64 -3.83 7.12
CA GLY A 105 -11.51 -4.13 8.27
C GLY A 105 -12.89 -3.49 8.08
N ALA A 106 -13.33 -2.66 9.02
CA ALA A 106 -14.56 -1.89 8.89
C ALA A 106 -14.48 -0.74 7.85
N ALA A 107 -13.27 -0.34 7.43
CA ALA A 107 -13.05 0.69 6.42
C ALA A 107 -12.94 0.12 4.99
N ASP A 108 -13.28 -1.15 4.76
CA ASP A 108 -13.15 -1.78 3.43
C ASP A 108 -14.03 -1.09 2.37
N GLU A 109 -15.20 -0.57 2.75
CA GLU A 109 -16.07 0.19 1.83
C GLU A 109 -15.45 1.53 1.41
N GLU A 110 -14.80 2.24 2.35
CA GLU A 110 -14.11 3.49 2.05
C GLU A 110 -12.85 3.24 1.21
N LEU A 111 -12.14 2.14 1.50
CA LEU A 111 -10.98 1.70 0.73
C LEU A 111 -11.34 1.42 -0.73
N LYS A 112 -12.45 0.73 -0.99
CA LYS A 112 -12.94 0.47 -2.36
C LYS A 112 -13.22 1.77 -3.11
N LYS A 113 -13.93 2.72 -2.48
CA LYS A 113 -14.23 4.03 -3.08
C LYS A 113 -12.96 4.80 -3.45
N VAL A 114 -11.93 4.74 -2.60
CA VAL A 114 -10.64 5.38 -2.89
C VAL A 114 -9.92 4.70 -4.04
N ILE A 115 -9.94 3.36 -4.11
CA ILE A 115 -9.36 2.59 -5.22
C ILE A 115 -10.05 2.94 -6.55
N GLU A 116 -11.38 3.06 -6.56
CA GLU A 116 -12.14 3.48 -7.75
C GLU A 116 -11.76 4.89 -8.21
N LYS A 117 -11.60 5.84 -7.28
CA LYS A 117 -11.14 7.21 -7.60
C LYS A 117 -9.73 7.27 -8.17
N LEU A 118 -8.87 6.32 -7.78
CA LEU A 118 -7.50 6.18 -8.31
C LEU A 118 -7.48 5.51 -9.70
N GLY A 119 -8.62 5.07 -10.24
CA GLY A 119 -8.72 4.42 -11.55
C GLY A 119 -8.27 2.96 -11.56
N GLY A 120 -8.00 2.38 -10.39
CA GLY A 120 -7.66 0.97 -10.26
C GLY A 120 -8.93 0.13 -10.42
N LYS A 121 -9.03 -0.64 -11.50
CA LYS A 121 -10.04 -1.71 -11.58
C LYS A 121 -9.80 -2.63 -10.39
N VAL A 122 -10.74 -2.65 -9.45
CA VAL A 122 -10.80 -3.67 -8.40
C VAL A 122 -11.02 -5.00 -9.12
N THR A 123 -9.95 -5.70 -9.47
CA THR A 123 -10.06 -7.13 -9.76
C THR A 123 -10.33 -7.82 -8.44
N GLU A 124 -11.60 -7.93 -8.08
CA GLU A 124 -12.10 -8.99 -7.22
C GLU A 124 -11.60 -10.32 -7.79
N SER A 125 -10.48 -10.81 -7.27
CA SER A 125 -10.11 -12.20 -7.42
C SER A 125 -10.49 -12.92 -6.14
N LYS A 126 -11.63 -13.60 -6.24
CA LYS A 126 -12.12 -14.65 -5.35
C LYS A 126 -10.97 -15.50 -4.80
N THR A 127 -11.05 -15.76 -3.50
CA THR A 127 -10.58 -16.95 -2.77
C THR A 127 -9.77 -17.96 -3.58
N VAL A 128 -8.49 -18.13 -3.25
CA VAL A 128 -7.81 -19.42 -3.40
C VAL A 128 -7.40 -19.91 -2.02
N GLU A 129 -8.05 -20.99 -1.61
CA GLU A 129 -7.75 -21.79 -0.43
C GLU A 129 -6.32 -22.34 -0.45
N LYS A 130 -5.73 -22.43 0.76
CA LYS A 130 -4.80 -23.46 1.30
C LYS A 130 -3.74 -24.06 0.34
N LYS A 131 -2.45 -24.12 0.69
CA LYS A 131 -1.81 -25.07 1.66
C LYS A 131 -0.27 -24.78 1.69
N PRO A 132 0.57 -25.49 2.48
CA PRO A 132 1.44 -24.89 3.50
C PRO A 132 2.95 -24.95 3.14
N ALA A 133 3.78 -24.10 3.74
CA ALA A 133 5.23 -24.29 3.75
C ALA A 133 5.70 -24.29 5.21
N ALA A 134 5.66 -25.45 5.87
CA ALA A 134 6.74 -26.43 5.93
C ALA A 134 7.82 -26.02 6.95
N LYS A 135 7.77 -26.70 8.10
CA LYS A 135 8.81 -26.77 9.13
C LYS A 135 10.17 -27.05 8.49
N LYS A 136 11.21 -26.29 8.82
CA LYS A 136 12.58 -26.79 8.79
C LYS A 136 13.04 -27.07 10.21
N LYS A 137 13.07 -28.37 10.54
CA LYS A 137 13.93 -28.97 11.57
C LYS A 137 15.38 -28.60 11.21
N LYS A 138 16.14 -28.20 12.22
CA LYS A 138 17.59 -28.08 12.16
C LYS A 138 18.18 -29.46 12.48
N GLU A 139 19.09 -29.88 11.62
CA GLU A 139 19.97 -31.05 11.75
C GLU A 139 20.89 -30.93 12.97
#